data_AF-A0A396LDS6-F1
#
_entry.id   AF-A0A396LDS6-F1
#
_cell.length_a   1.000
_cell.length_b   1.000
_cell.length_c   1.000
_cell.angle_alpha   90.00
_cell.angle_beta   90.00
_cell.angle_gamma   90.00
#
_symmetry.space_group_name_H-M   'P 1'
#
loop_
_entity.id
_entity.type
_entity.pdbx_description
1 polymer ?
#
loop_
_entity_poly.entity_id
_entity_poly.type
_entity_poly.pdbx_seq_one_letter_code
_entity_poly.pdbx_strand_id
1 'polypeptide(L)'
;MYRAKVLLKYYDTHWMYATINVGKQFAGTVPIVSMVYLSGTATINAINISAEQVKDDGNVTIWAYGSGFVSAHLLYAMIDCRSD
;
A
#
# COMPACT_ATOMS: atom_id res chain seq x y z
N MET A 1 5.97 13.18 10.81
CA MET A 1 5.35 11.84 10.71
C MET A 1 4.13 11.91 9.81
N TYR A 2 3.97 10.95 8.89
CA TYR A 2 2.76 10.77 8.08
C TYR A 2 2.24 9.35 8.31
N ARG A 3 0.96 9.21 8.64
CA ARG A 3 0.32 7.89 8.84
C ARG A 3 -1.08 7.90 8.26
N ALA A 4 -1.37 6.95 7.39
CA ALA A 4 -2.66 6.88 6.72
C ALA A 4 -3.10 5.43 6.47
N LYS A 5 -4.42 5.22 6.42
CA LYS A 5 -5.03 4.00 5.90
C LYS A 5 -5.30 4.22 4.41
N VAL A 6 -4.81 3.30 3.58
CA VAL A 6 -4.85 3.39 2.12
C VAL A 6 -5.65 2.21 1.56
N LEU A 7 -6.56 2.49 0.63
CA LEU A 7 -7.29 1.46 -0.09
C LEU A 7 -6.49 1.06 -1.34
N LEU A 8 -6.03 -0.18 -1.37
CA LEU A 8 -5.43 -0.80 -2.54
C LEU A 8 -6.55 -1.25 -3.50
N LYS A 9 -6.32 -1.03 -4.79
CA LYS A 9 -7.23 -1.37 -5.88
C LYS A 9 -6.68 -2.54 -6.67
N TYR A 10 -7.58 -3.30 -7.27
CA TYR A 10 -7.23 -4.38 -8.18
C TYR A 10 -6.34 -3.88 -9.33
N TYR A 11 -5.24 -4.58 -9.56
CA TYR A 11 -4.40 -4.40 -10.74
C TYR A 11 -4.55 -5.61 -11.66
N ASP A 12 -4.26 -6.80 -11.13
CA ASP A 12 -4.44 -8.07 -11.81
C ASP A 12 -4.71 -9.20 -10.80
N THR A 13 -4.72 -10.46 -11.27
CA THR A 13 -5.01 -11.64 -10.43
C THR A 13 -4.01 -11.89 -9.30
N HIS A 14 -2.85 -11.23 -9.30
CA HIS A 14 -1.77 -11.37 -8.32
C HIS A 14 -1.48 -10.07 -7.54
N TRP A 15 -1.93 -8.92 -8.04
CA TRP A 15 -1.55 -7.63 -7.51
C TRP A 15 -2.74 -6.72 -7.19
N MET A 16 -2.64 -6.06 -6.05
CA MET A 16 -3.40 -4.86 -5.74
C MET A 16 -2.45 -3.71 -5.40
N TYR A 17 -2.83 -2.47 -5.69
CA TYR A 17 -1.94 -1.34 -5.49
C TYR A 17 -2.66 -0.03 -5.17
N ALA A 18 -1.91 0.93 -4.64
CA ALA A 18 -2.32 2.33 -4.60
C ALA A 18 -1.10 3.24 -4.70
N THR A 19 -1.23 4.36 -5.39
CA THR A 19 -0.26 5.45 -5.35
C THR A 19 -0.85 6.60 -4.55
N ILE A 20 -0.11 7.09 -3.57
CA ILE A 20 -0.51 8.23 -2.74
C ILE A 20 0.63 9.24 -2.64
N ASN A 21 0.30 10.49 -2.34
CA ASN A 21 1.29 11.50 -1.99
C ASN A 21 1.43 11.56 -0.46
N VAL A 22 2.63 11.27 0.05
CA VAL A 22 2.97 11.34 1.49
C VAL A 22 3.71 12.63 1.83
N GLY A 23 4.13 13.40 0.82
CA GLY A 23 4.87 14.65 0.92
C GLY A 23 6.35 14.51 0.58
N LYS A 24 6.90 15.54 -0.09
CA LYS A 24 8.30 15.59 -0.55
C LYS A 24 9.33 15.51 0.57
N GLN A 25 8.97 15.90 1.79
CA GLN A 25 9.82 15.78 2.97
C GLN A 25 10.21 14.33 3.32
N PHE A 26 9.55 13.34 2.71
CA PHE A 26 9.89 11.92 2.86
C PHE A 26 10.61 11.33 1.64
N ALA A 27 10.94 12.13 0.62
CA ALA A 27 11.63 11.65 -0.57
C ALA A 27 12.91 10.87 -0.21
N GLY A 28 13.14 9.74 -0.88
CA GLY A 28 14.26 8.85 -0.59
C GLY A 28 14.06 7.91 0.60
N THR A 29 13.01 8.07 1.40
CA THR A 29 12.68 7.12 2.47
C THR A 29 11.86 5.93 1.95
N VAL A 30 11.95 4.79 2.62
CA VAL A 30 11.06 3.63 2.38
C VAL A 30 10.04 3.58 3.52
N PRO A 31 8.75 3.81 3.24
CA PRO A 31 7.72 3.78 4.28
C PRO A 31 7.55 2.39 4.89
N ILE A 32 7.15 2.35 6.17
CA ILE A 32 6.68 1.11 6.78
C ILE A 32 5.25 0.88 6.32
N VAL A 33 4.96 -0.31 5.80
CA VAL A 33 3.59 -0.71 5.45
C VAL A 33 3.18 -1.97 6.18
N SER A 34 1.90 -2.03 6.54
CA SER A 34 1.29 -3.22 7.11
C SER A 34 -0.12 -3.41 6.58
N MET A 35 -0.51 -4.67 6.40
CA MET A 35 -1.84 -5.01 5.95
C MET A 35 -2.85 -4.81 7.09
N VAL A 36 -4.02 -4.24 6.78
CA VAL A 36 -5.13 -4.12 7.73
C VAL A 36 -6.07 -5.30 7.53
N TYR A 37 -6.23 -6.12 8.57
CA TYR A 37 -7.23 -7.18 8.57
C TYR A 37 -8.62 -6.58 8.79
N LEU A 38 -9.50 -6.72 7.80
CA LEU A 38 -10.90 -6.32 7.90
C LEU A 38 -11.78 -7.41 7.28
N SER A 39 -12.82 -7.83 7.99
CA SER A 39 -13.77 -8.81 7.46
C SER A 39 -14.40 -8.30 6.15
N GLY A 40 -14.56 -9.19 5.17
CA GLY A 40 -15.09 -8.84 3.85
C GLY A 40 -14.08 -8.19 2.90
N THR A 41 -12.79 -8.14 3.27
CA THR A 41 -11.71 -7.69 2.37
C THR A 41 -10.87 -8.86 1.89
N ALA A 42 -10.09 -8.65 0.83
CA ALA A 42 -9.26 -9.66 0.20
C ALA A 42 -7.96 -9.96 0.97
N THR A 43 -7.95 -9.76 2.29
CA THR A 43 -6.79 -10.04 3.15
C THR A 43 -6.33 -11.49 3.03
N ILE A 44 -7.25 -12.44 2.87
CA ILE A 44 -6.93 -13.87 2.72
C ILE A 44 -6.21 -14.20 1.41
N ASN A 45 -6.35 -13.35 0.39
CA ASN A 45 -5.69 -13.51 -0.91
C ASN A 45 -4.27 -12.95 -0.90
N ALA A 46 -3.95 -12.06 0.04
CA ALA A 46 -2.68 -11.37 0.10
C ALA A 46 -1.62 -12.21 0.85
N ILE A 47 -0.45 -12.33 0.23
CA ILE A 47 0.73 -13.04 0.75
C ILE A 47 1.75 -12.03 1.30
N ASN A 48 1.92 -10.88 0.63
CA ASN A 48 2.90 -9.87 1.02
C ASN A 48 2.40 -8.46 0.71
N ILE A 49 2.96 -7.48 1.41
CA ILE A 49 2.74 -6.05 1.18
C ILE A 49 4.06 -5.30 1.26
N SER A 50 4.27 -4.37 0.33
CA SER A 50 5.46 -3.52 0.28
C SER A 50 5.12 -2.11 -0.19
N ALA A 51 6.01 -1.17 0.11
CA ALA A 51 6.00 0.16 -0.48
C ALA A 51 7.28 0.35 -1.29
N GLU A 52 7.17 1.07 -2.39
CA GLU A 52 8.31 1.65 -3.09
C GLU A 52 8.97 2.73 -2.22
N GLN A 53 10.19 3.12 -2.59
CA GLN A 53 10.79 4.34 -2.05
C GLN A 53 9.94 5.56 -2.46
N VAL A 54 9.79 6.52 -1.57
CA VAL A 54 9.09 7.78 -1.87
C VAL A 54 9.88 8.56 -2.91
N LYS A 55 9.23 8.93 -4.00
CA LYS A 55 9.79 9.72 -5.12
C LYS A 55 10.01 11.17 -4.71
N ASP A 56 10.79 11.91 -5.51
CA ASP A 56 11.12 13.33 -5.27
C ASP A 56 9.89 14.26 -5.22
N ASP A 57 8.78 13.83 -5.81
CA ASP A 57 7.50 14.55 -5.79
C ASP A 57 6.62 14.19 -4.57
N GLY A 58 7.10 13.30 -3.69
CA GLY A 58 6.39 12.83 -2.51
C GLY A 58 5.44 11.66 -2.78
N ASN A 59 5.36 11.15 -4.02
CA ASN A 59 4.52 10.01 -4.33
C ASN A 59 5.20 8.68 -3.96
N VAL A 60 4.38 7.73 -3.52
CA VAL A 60 4.80 6.35 -3.25
C VAL A 60 3.73 5.38 -3.71
N THR A 61 4.15 4.26 -4.29
CA THR A 61 3.26 3.14 -4.63
C THR A 61 3.36 2.06 -3.57
N ILE A 62 2.21 1.60 -3.11
CA ILE A 62 2.07 0.46 -2.21
C ILE A 62 1.53 -0.70 -3.02
N TRP A 63 2.16 -1.87 -2.88
CA TRP A 63 1.80 -3.09 -3.57
C TRP A 63 1.42 -4.18 -2.57
N ALA A 64 0.35 -4.90 -2.86
CA ALA A 64 0.05 -6.17 -2.22
C ALA A 64 0.15 -7.28 -3.26
N TYR A 65 0.99 -8.27 -2.97
CA TYR A 65 1.15 -9.48 -3.76
C TYR A 65 0.30 -10.60 -3.16
N GLY A 66 -0.30 -11.42 -4.02
CA GLY A 66 -1.17 -12.50 -3.61
C GLY A 66 -1.63 -13.37 -4.77
N SER A 67 -2.76 -14.04 -4.60
CA SER A 67 -3.39 -14.82 -5.64
C SER A 67 -4.92 -14.80 -5.54
N GLY A 68 -5.58 -14.91 -6.69
CA GLY A 68 -7.04 -14.94 -6.76
C GLY A 68 -7.70 -13.59 -6.49
N PHE A 69 -6.97 -12.48 -6.71
CA PHE A 69 -7.61 -11.17 -6.71
C PHE A 69 -8.57 -11.03 -7.90
N VAL A 70 -9.67 -10.32 -7.68
CA VAL A 70 -10.64 -9.93 -8.72
C VAL A 70 -10.98 -8.45 -8.58
N SER A 71 -11.57 -7.85 -9.62
CA SER A 71 -11.85 -6.41 -9.67
C SER A 71 -12.75 -5.89 -8.55
N ALA A 72 -13.59 -6.74 -7.95
CA ALA A 72 -14.44 -6.39 -6.82
C ALA A 72 -13.72 -6.40 -5.46
N HIS A 73 -12.49 -6.94 -5.39
CA HIS A 73 -11.75 -7.02 -4.14
C HIS A 73 -11.30 -5.63 -3.67
N LEU A 74 -11.40 -5.45 -2.36
CA LEU A 74 -10.87 -4.30 -1.63
C LEU A 74 -9.83 -4.81 -0.65
N LEU A 75 -8.74 -4.07 -0.48
CA LEU A 75 -7.69 -4.39 0.48
C LEU A 75 -7.16 -3.10 1.09
N TYR A 76 -6.98 -3.07 2.41
CA TYR A 76 -6.48 -1.89 3.11
C TYR A 76 -5.07 -2.12 3.63
N ALA A 77 -4.26 -1.07 3.54
CA ALA A 77 -2.92 -1.00 4.10
C ALA A 77 -2.80 0.20 5.04
N MET A 78 -2.03 0.06 6.11
CA MET A 78 -1.46 1.20 6.81
C MET A 78 -0.11 1.53 6.20
N ILE A 79 0.15 2.82 6.02
CA ILE A 79 1.46 3.36 5.71
C ILE A 79 1.89 4.30 6.84
N ASP A 80 3.17 4.24 7.21
CA ASP A 80 3.81 5.07 8.23
C ASP A 80 5.15 5.57 7.66
N CYS A 81 5.21 6.85 7.33
CA CYS A 81 6.44 7.54 6.95
C CYS A 81 6.99 8.32 8.14
N ARG A 82 8.24 8.03 8.48
CA ARG A 82 8.99 8.71 9.54
C ARG A 82 10.18 9.38 8.90
N SER A 83 10.37 10.65 9.24
CA SER A 83 11.64 11.35 9.04
C SER A 83 12.28 11.40 10.42
N ASP A 84 13.60 11.20 10.46
CA ASP A 84 14.40 11.50 11.65
C ASP A 84 14.29 12.98 12.05
#